data_AF-A0A942P3E0-F1
#
_entry.id   AF-A0A942P3E0-F1
#
_cell.length_a   1.000
_cell.length_b   1.000
_cell.length_c   1.000
_cell.angle_alpha   90.00
_cell.angle_beta   90.00
_cell.angle_gamma   90.00
#
_symmetry.space_group_name_H-M   'P 1'
#
loop_
_entity.id
_entity.type
_entity.pdbx_description
1 polymer ?
#
loop_
_entity_poly.entity_id
_entity_poly.type
_entity_poly.pdbx_seq_one_letter_code
_entity_poly.pdbx_strand_id
1 'polypeptide(L)'
;MRHKWTGSELRYLESRYPHVSAAVIAMFLDVSVNAVYNQAFILGLKKSAEFHQSEASTRFKKNLANLGKPYRFKKGNVPANKGKKMSPEVKQKCSKTFFKPGQVPPNTKYDGYISVRKDSGGRYYAHIRVNGKFELLHRQLWMQHNGPIPEGLIVAFKNGDQSDIRIDNLELITRQENVLRNNIHNYPKDLKEAIIALNKLKKTIKDYGKE
;
A
#
# COMPACT_ATOMS: atom_id res chain seq x y z
N MET A 1 13.74 23.21 -31.14
CA MET A 1 14.29 22.11 -31.97
C MET A 1 14.85 21.05 -31.03
N ARG A 2 14.69 19.74 -31.29
CA ARG A 2 15.26 18.70 -30.41
C ARG A 2 16.78 18.61 -30.63
N HIS A 3 17.56 18.58 -29.55
CA HIS A 3 19.01 18.36 -29.63
C HIS A 3 19.30 17.00 -30.29
N LYS A 4 20.20 16.99 -31.26
CA LYS A 4 20.65 15.75 -31.91
C LYS A 4 21.93 15.30 -31.22
N TRP A 5 21.83 14.21 -30.47
CA TRP A 5 22.95 13.66 -29.72
C TRP A 5 23.97 12.99 -30.64
N THR A 6 25.22 13.42 -30.54
CA THR A 6 26.37 12.79 -31.17
C THR A 6 26.90 11.64 -30.30
N GLY A 7 27.63 10.70 -30.90
CA GLY A 7 28.21 9.57 -30.15
C GLY A 7 29.17 9.99 -29.03
N SER A 8 29.88 11.11 -29.19
CA SER A 8 30.74 11.68 -28.14
C SER A 8 29.95 12.23 -26.96
N GLU A 9 28.83 12.93 -27.22
CA GLU A 9 27.97 13.46 -26.15
C GLU A 9 27.27 12.34 -25.38
N LEU A 10 26.89 11.25 -26.06
CA LEU A 10 26.31 10.07 -25.41
C LEU A 10 27.31 9.40 -24.47
N ARG A 11 28.55 9.17 -24.92
CA ARG A 11 29.62 8.63 -24.06
C ARG A 11 29.95 9.54 -22.87
N TYR A 12 29.95 10.84 -23.10
CA TYR A 12 30.12 11.83 -22.03
C TYR A 12 28.97 11.74 -21.02
N LEU A 13 27.73 11.63 -21.50
CA LEU A 13 26.56 11.48 -20.64
C LEU A 13 26.62 10.18 -19.82
N GLU A 14 26.95 9.04 -20.45
CA GLU A 14 27.09 7.74 -19.77
C GLU A 14 28.12 7.78 -18.63
N SER A 15 29.28 8.39 -18.88
CA SER A 15 30.36 8.46 -17.89
C SER A 15 30.12 9.49 -16.78
N ARG A 16 29.51 10.63 -17.10
CA ARG A 16 29.39 11.76 -16.15
C ARG A 16 28.05 11.82 -15.43
N TYR A 17 26.98 11.31 -16.02
CA TYR A 17 25.64 11.37 -15.42
C TYR A 17 25.59 10.75 -14.02
N PRO A 18 26.25 9.61 -13.71
CA PRO A 18 26.17 9.03 -12.37
C PRO A 18 26.75 9.93 -11.25
N HIS A 19 27.69 10.82 -11.58
CA HIS A 19 28.50 11.55 -10.59
C HIS A 19 28.32 13.07 -10.60
N VAL A 20 27.67 13.63 -11.63
CA VAL A 20 27.57 15.07 -11.84
C VAL A 20 26.11 15.49 -11.98
N SER A 21 25.76 16.70 -11.55
CA SER A 21 24.39 17.21 -11.69
C SER A 21 24.02 17.37 -13.17
N ALA A 22 22.74 17.16 -13.49
CA ALA A 22 22.26 17.33 -14.87
C ALA A 22 22.44 18.77 -15.36
N ALA A 23 22.41 19.76 -14.46
CA ALA A 23 22.65 21.17 -14.79
C ALA A 23 24.08 21.43 -15.27
N VAL A 24 25.09 20.81 -14.64
CA VAL A 24 26.49 20.97 -15.06
C VAL A 24 26.73 20.28 -16.41
N ILE A 25 26.14 19.09 -16.61
CA ILE A 25 26.22 18.38 -17.90
C ILE A 25 25.54 19.21 -19.00
N ALA A 26 24.37 19.77 -18.71
CA ALA A 26 23.63 20.62 -19.63
C ALA A 26 24.43 21.86 -20.04
N MET A 27 25.05 22.53 -19.08
CA MET A 27 25.92 23.69 -19.33
C MET A 27 27.15 23.32 -20.18
N PHE A 28 27.76 22.17 -19.93
CA PHE A 28 28.95 21.72 -20.70
C PHE A 28 28.60 21.35 -22.15
N LEU A 29 27.44 20.76 -22.37
CA LEU A 29 26.98 20.32 -23.69
C LEU A 29 26.17 21.40 -24.43
N ASP A 30 25.97 22.58 -23.84
CA ASP A 30 25.11 23.65 -24.34
C ASP A 30 23.69 23.17 -24.71
N VAL A 31 23.11 22.36 -23.83
CA VAL A 31 21.74 21.83 -23.98
C VAL A 31 20.87 22.20 -22.79
N SER A 32 19.54 22.09 -22.96
CA SER A 32 18.65 22.22 -21.81
C SER A 32 18.82 21.07 -20.81
N VAL A 33 18.64 21.35 -19.52
CA VAL A 33 18.65 20.33 -18.46
C VAL A 33 17.62 19.21 -18.72
N ASN A 34 16.46 19.57 -19.27
CA ASN A 34 15.43 18.60 -19.65
C ASN A 34 15.90 17.64 -20.75
N ALA A 35 16.73 18.10 -21.70
CA ALA A 35 17.31 17.23 -22.73
C ALA A 35 18.22 16.17 -22.09
N VAL A 36 19.06 16.56 -21.12
CA VAL A 36 19.92 15.64 -20.36
C VAL A 36 19.08 14.60 -19.61
N TYR A 37 18.02 15.01 -18.90
CA TYR A 37 17.15 14.07 -18.18
C TYR A 37 16.46 13.07 -19.12
N ASN A 38 15.91 13.56 -20.23
CA ASN A 38 15.23 12.71 -21.20
C ASN A 38 16.22 11.71 -21.83
N GLN A 39 17.43 12.16 -22.18
CA GLN A 39 18.43 11.28 -22.77
C GLN A 39 18.95 10.25 -21.76
N ALA A 40 19.21 10.66 -20.52
CA ALA A 40 19.60 9.74 -19.46
C ALA A 40 18.52 8.69 -19.18
N PHE A 41 17.24 9.09 -19.23
CA PHE A 41 16.11 8.17 -19.12
C PHE A 41 16.09 7.14 -20.26
N ILE A 42 16.28 7.59 -21.52
CA ILE A 42 16.35 6.69 -22.69
C ILE A 42 17.50 5.70 -22.56
N LEU A 43 18.67 6.13 -22.08
CA LEU A 43 19.85 5.29 -21.87
C LEU A 43 19.80 4.47 -20.55
N GLY A 44 18.75 4.63 -19.73
CA GLY A 44 18.62 3.93 -18.44
C GLY A 44 19.63 4.35 -17.37
N LEU A 45 20.28 5.52 -17.53
CA LEU A 45 21.33 6.00 -16.63
C LEU A 45 20.75 6.45 -15.29
N LYS A 46 21.40 6.05 -14.20
CA LYS A 46 21.04 6.42 -12.83
C LYS A 46 22.16 7.21 -12.16
N LYS A 47 21.79 8.00 -11.16
CA LYS A 47 22.76 8.63 -10.26
C LYS A 47 23.34 7.57 -9.32
N SER A 48 24.62 7.73 -9.00
CA SER A 48 25.32 6.89 -8.04
C SER A 48 24.84 7.16 -6.60
N ALA A 49 25.08 6.21 -5.69
CA ALA A 49 24.73 6.37 -4.28
C ALA A 49 25.53 7.53 -3.65
N GLU A 50 26.79 7.66 -4.04
CA GLU A 50 27.70 8.73 -3.64
C GLU A 50 27.19 10.10 -4.09
N PHE A 51 26.74 10.20 -5.35
CA PHE A 51 26.11 11.43 -5.83
C PHE A 51 24.89 11.78 -4.99
N HIS A 52 24.02 10.81 -4.71
CA HIS A 52 22.84 11.04 -3.88
C HIS A 52 23.16 11.53 -2.47
N GLN A 53 24.27 11.07 -1.88
CA GLN A 53 24.75 11.50 -0.55
C GLN A 53 25.46 12.87 -0.58
N SER A 54 25.91 13.31 -1.75
CA SER A 54 26.59 14.61 -1.91
C SER A 54 25.63 15.80 -1.83
N GLU A 55 26.17 16.98 -1.49
CA GLU A 55 25.44 18.26 -1.54
C GLU A 55 24.96 18.60 -2.98
N ALA A 56 25.65 18.10 -4.01
CA ALA A 56 25.32 18.30 -5.42
C ALA A 56 24.01 17.62 -5.85
N SER A 57 23.52 16.62 -5.09
CA SER A 57 22.19 16.03 -5.33
C SER A 57 21.04 16.98 -5.00
N THR A 58 21.31 18.08 -4.29
CA THR A 58 20.33 18.99 -3.67
C THR A 58 19.39 18.34 -2.63
N ARG A 59 19.41 17.01 -2.48
CA ARG A 59 18.62 16.26 -1.48
C ARG A 59 19.06 16.59 -0.05
N PHE A 60 20.37 16.79 0.13
CA PHE A 60 20.99 17.18 1.39
C PHE A 60 21.40 18.65 1.43
N LYS A 61 20.78 19.51 0.61
CA LYS A 61 21.10 20.94 0.62
C LYS A 61 20.87 21.46 2.04
N LYS A 62 21.93 21.99 2.67
CA LYS A 62 21.81 22.69 3.95
C LYS A 62 20.67 23.71 3.81
N ASN A 63 19.80 23.77 4.81
CA ASN A 63 18.66 24.68 4.83
C ASN A 63 17.43 24.31 3.97
N LEU A 64 17.34 23.11 3.35
CA LEU A 64 16.17 22.72 2.53
C LEU A 64 14.85 22.80 3.31
N ALA A 65 14.87 22.42 4.59
CA ALA A 65 13.74 22.54 5.49
C ALA A 65 13.27 24.00 5.67
N ASN A 66 14.17 24.98 5.59
CA ASN A 66 13.85 26.40 5.69
C ASN A 66 13.46 27.01 4.34
N LEU A 67 14.07 26.57 3.23
CA LEU A 67 13.69 26.98 1.86
C LEU A 67 12.23 26.64 1.54
N GLY A 68 11.72 25.52 2.05
CA GLY A 68 10.33 25.11 1.86
C GLY A 68 9.31 25.84 2.75
N LYS A 69 9.74 26.54 3.82
CA LYS A 69 8.81 27.17 4.79
C LYS A 69 7.81 28.15 4.15
N PRO A 70 8.20 29.03 3.20
CA PRO A 70 7.28 29.99 2.58
C PRO A 70 6.13 29.33 1.78
N TYR A 71 6.36 28.12 1.25
CA TYR A 71 5.41 27.40 0.40
C TYR A 71 4.52 26.41 1.16
N ARG A 72 4.71 26.27 2.48
CA ARG A 72 3.89 25.40 3.32
C ARG A 72 2.58 26.08 3.65
N PHE A 73 1.49 25.31 3.66
CA PHE A 73 0.23 25.77 4.21
C PHE A 73 0.41 26.07 5.70
N LYS A 74 0.15 27.33 6.09
CA LYS A 74 0.17 27.73 7.50
C LYS A 74 -1.06 27.17 8.22
N LYS A 75 -0.95 26.96 9.53
CA LYS A 75 -2.11 26.57 10.36
C LYS A 75 -3.23 27.61 10.15
N GLY A 76 -4.45 27.13 9.89
CA GLY A 76 -5.59 28.00 9.58
C GLY A 76 -5.73 28.40 8.11
N ASN A 77 -4.86 27.93 7.21
CA ASN A 77 -4.99 28.19 5.79
C ASN A 77 -6.31 27.62 5.25
N VAL A 78 -7.16 28.48 4.70
CA VAL A 78 -8.40 28.11 4.03
C VAL A 78 -8.14 27.99 2.54
N PRO A 79 -8.34 26.81 1.92
CA PRO A 79 -8.21 26.66 0.48
C PRO A 79 -9.12 27.62 -0.30
N ALA A 80 -8.65 28.17 -1.41
CA ALA A 80 -9.39 29.15 -2.22
C ALA A 80 -10.72 28.62 -2.80
N ASN A 81 -10.87 27.29 -2.83
CA ASN A 81 -12.06 26.56 -3.28
C ASN A 81 -12.97 26.08 -2.14
N LYS A 82 -12.63 26.34 -0.86
CA LYS A 82 -13.47 25.91 0.26
C LYS A 82 -14.86 26.54 0.14
N GLY A 83 -15.89 25.69 0.15
CA GLY A 83 -17.29 26.11 0.03
C GLY A 83 -17.74 26.54 -1.37
N LYS A 84 -16.83 26.62 -2.35
CA LYS A 84 -17.18 26.96 -3.73
C LYS A 84 -17.57 25.68 -4.48
N LYS A 85 -18.73 25.72 -5.14
CA LYS A 85 -19.14 24.68 -6.09
C LYS A 85 -18.32 24.82 -7.37
N MET A 86 -18.16 23.71 -8.08
CA MET A 86 -17.56 23.70 -9.42
C MET A 86 -18.35 24.60 -10.37
N SER A 87 -17.66 25.38 -11.22
CA SER A 87 -18.34 26.23 -12.20
C SER A 87 -19.10 25.38 -13.23
N PRO A 88 -20.19 25.89 -13.83
CA PRO A 88 -20.96 25.15 -14.84
C PRO A 88 -20.11 24.71 -16.04
N GLU A 89 -19.17 25.56 -16.48
CA GLU A 89 -18.27 25.27 -17.61
C GLU A 89 -17.34 24.08 -17.31
N VAL A 90 -16.70 24.10 -16.13
CA VAL A 90 -15.83 22.99 -15.70
C VAL A 90 -16.66 21.72 -15.53
N LYS A 91 -17.84 21.84 -14.91
CA LYS A 91 -18.78 20.74 -14.74
C LYS A 91 -19.18 20.11 -16.08
N GLN A 92 -19.40 20.90 -17.12
CA GLN A 92 -19.70 20.40 -18.46
C GLN A 92 -18.51 19.64 -19.05
N LYS A 93 -17.29 20.20 -18.95
CA LYS A 93 -16.04 19.58 -19.44
C LYS A 93 -15.77 18.21 -18.80
N CYS A 94 -15.98 18.07 -17.49
CA CYS A 94 -15.73 16.83 -16.76
C CYS A 94 -16.98 15.96 -16.51
N SER A 95 -18.16 16.37 -16.98
CA SER A 95 -19.42 15.64 -16.78
C SER A 95 -19.35 14.17 -17.23
N LYS A 96 -18.59 13.88 -18.28
CA LYS A 96 -18.39 12.54 -18.84
C LYS A 96 -17.73 11.56 -17.86
N THR A 97 -16.96 12.07 -16.89
CA THR A 97 -16.26 11.24 -15.88
C THR A 97 -17.00 11.17 -14.55
N PHE A 98 -18.19 11.78 -14.43
CA PHE A 98 -18.95 11.72 -13.19
C PHE A 98 -19.55 10.33 -13.00
N PHE A 99 -19.45 9.83 -11.77
CA PHE A 99 -20.24 8.67 -11.34
C PHE A 99 -21.71 9.04 -11.42
N LYS A 100 -22.47 8.26 -12.17
CA LYS A 100 -23.93 8.41 -12.22
C LYS A 100 -24.53 7.84 -10.93
N PRO A 101 -25.62 8.42 -10.40
CA PRO A 101 -26.36 7.81 -9.30
C PRO A 101 -26.73 6.35 -9.65
N GLY A 102 -26.48 5.43 -8.71
CA GLY A 102 -26.73 4.00 -8.93
C GLY A 102 -25.74 3.29 -9.86
N GLN A 103 -24.67 3.97 -10.33
CA GLN A 103 -23.66 3.31 -11.14
C GLN A 103 -22.88 2.28 -10.31
N VAL A 104 -23.01 1.03 -10.72
CA VAL A 104 -22.30 -0.11 -10.13
C VAL A 104 -21.02 -0.37 -10.93
N PRO A 105 -19.84 -0.46 -10.29
CA PRO A 105 -18.59 -0.79 -10.99
C PRO A 105 -18.72 -2.12 -11.77
N PRO A 106 -18.11 -2.25 -12.96
CA PRO A 106 -18.26 -3.44 -13.80
C PRO A 106 -17.70 -4.72 -13.16
N ASN A 107 -16.76 -4.59 -12.22
CA ASN A 107 -16.18 -5.70 -11.46
C ASN A 107 -16.98 -6.06 -10.19
N THR A 108 -18.13 -5.43 -9.98
CA THR A 108 -19.02 -5.71 -8.85
C THR A 108 -19.55 -7.14 -8.97
N LYS A 109 -19.26 -7.96 -7.96
CA LYS A 109 -19.72 -9.36 -7.90
C LYS A 109 -21.21 -9.47 -7.55
N TYR A 110 -21.85 -10.58 -7.91
CA TYR A 110 -23.22 -10.88 -7.53
C TYR A 110 -23.31 -11.34 -6.07
N ASP A 111 -24.46 -11.16 -5.43
CA ASP A 111 -24.70 -11.69 -4.09
C ASP A 111 -24.70 -13.24 -4.13
N GLY A 112 -24.04 -13.87 -3.15
CA GLY A 112 -23.67 -15.28 -3.17
C GLY A 112 -22.24 -15.54 -3.66
N TYR A 113 -21.56 -14.56 -4.26
CA TYR A 113 -20.16 -14.72 -4.68
C TYR A 113 -19.24 -14.96 -3.47
N ILE A 114 -18.45 -16.02 -3.53
CA ILE A 114 -17.49 -16.41 -2.48
C ILE A 114 -16.08 -15.96 -2.87
N SER A 115 -15.37 -15.35 -1.92
CA SER A 115 -14.00 -14.88 -2.05
C SER A 115 -13.17 -15.34 -0.86
N VAL A 116 -12.09 -16.06 -1.11
CA VAL A 116 -11.12 -16.43 -0.07
C VAL A 116 -10.08 -15.32 0.06
N ARG A 117 -9.87 -14.82 1.27
CA ARG A 117 -9.01 -13.66 1.56
C ARG A 117 -8.04 -13.98 2.68
N LYS A 118 -6.80 -13.54 2.53
CA LYS A 118 -5.77 -13.64 3.55
C LYS A 118 -5.90 -12.48 4.53
N ASP A 119 -5.99 -12.78 5.82
CA ASP A 119 -5.90 -11.80 6.90
C ASP A 119 -4.43 -11.44 7.19
N SER A 120 -4.23 -10.32 7.90
CA SER A 120 -2.97 -9.85 8.47
C SER A 120 -2.18 -10.92 9.23
N GLY A 121 -2.87 -11.83 9.93
CA GLY A 121 -2.27 -12.98 10.62
C GLY A 121 -1.85 -14.14 9.71
N GLY A 122 -2.06 -14.01 8.40
CA GLY A 122 -1.70 -15.01 7.39
C GLY A 122 -2.73 -16.12 7.17
N ARG A 123 -3.84 -16.10 7.90
CA ARG A 123 -4.95 -17.06 7.80
C ARG A 123 -5.86 -16.71 6.63
N TYR A 124 -6.48 -17.71 6.02
CA TYR A 124 -7.42 -17.52 4.91
C TYR A 124 -8.86 -17.68 5.41
N TYR A 125 -9.72 -16.72 5.06
CA TYR A 125 -11.15 -16.76 5.38
C TYR A 125 -11.99 -16.65 4.10
N ALA A 126 -12.97 -17.53 3.96
CA ALA A 126 -14.00 -17.39 2.94
C ALA A 126 -14.99 -16.27 3.34
N HIS A 127 -15.26 -15.37 2.41
CA HIS A 127 -16.24 -14.31 2.52
C HIS A 127 -17.30 -14.50 1.46
N ILE A 128 -18.57 -14.36 1.83
CA ILE A 128 -19.71 -14.39 0.91
C ILE A 128 -20.28 -12.98 0.77
N ARG A 129 -20.67 -12.61 -0.44
CA ARG A 129 -21.35 -11.35 -0.67
C ARG A 129 -22.85 -11.48 -0.36
N VAL A 130 -23.38 -10.63 0.51
CA VAL A 130 -24.80 -10.57 0.90
C VAL A 130 -25.24 -9.11 0.89
N ASN A 131 -26.29 -8.78 0.15
CA ASN A 131 -26.85 -7.42 0.04
C ASN A 131 -25.77 -6.36 -0.29
N GLY A 132 -24.88 -6.68 -1.23
CA GLY A 132 -23.80 -5.79 -1.66
C GLY A 132 -22.60 -5.68 -0.72
N LYS A 133 -22.59 -6.38 0.42
CA LYS A 133 -21.49 -6.38 1.39
C LYS A 133 -20.85 -7.76 1.48
N PHE A 134 -19.54 -7.82 1.72
CA PHE A 134 -18.87 -9.09 1.98
C PHE A 134 -18.88 -9.38 3.48
N GLU A 135 -19.40 -10.55 3.83
CA GLU A 135 -19.45 -11.06 5.20
C GLU A 135 -18.71 -12.38 5.31
N LEU A 136 -18.34 -12.78 6.52
CA LEU A 136 -17.64 -14.06 6.75
C LEU A 136 -18.59 -15.23 6.50
N LEU A 137 -18.20 -16.16 5.62
CA LEU A 137 -19.04 -17.27 5.19
C LEU A 137 -19.44 -18.17 6.37
N HIS A 138 -18.55 -18.47 7.31
CA HIS A 138 -18.85 -19.29 8.48
C HIS A 138 -19.91 -18.66 9.40
N ARG A 139 -19.95 -17.32 9.51
CA ARG A 139 -21.00 -16.63 10.28
C ARG A 139 -22.36 -16.75 9.60
N GLN A 140 -22.38 -16.61 8.28
CA GLN A 140 -23.59 -16.79 7.48
C GLN A 140 -24.12 -18.22 7.57
N LEU A 141 -23.24 -19.22 7.43
CA LEU A 141 -23.61 -20.62 7.61
C LEU A 141 -24.15 -20.92 9.01
N TRP A 142 -23.49 -20.39 10.05
CA TRP A 142 -24.00 -20.50 11.42
C TRP A 142 -25.39 -19.90 11.55
N MET A 143 -25.61 -18.69 11.05
CA MET A 143 -26.90 -18.01 11.17
C MET A 143 -28.04 -18.72 10.43
N GLN A 144 -27.72 -19.38 9.31
CA GLN A 144 -28.68 -20.18 8.56
C GLN A 144 -29.14 -21.44 9.32
N HIS A 145 -28.25 -22.08 10.07
CA HIS A 145 -28.56 -23.32 10.81
C HIS A 145 -29.07 -23.08 12.24
N ASN A 146 -28.46 -22.14 12.97
CA ASN A 146 -28.65 -21.96 14.41
C ASN A 146 -29.34 -20.62 14.76
N GLY A 147 -29.58 -19.75 13.79
CA GLY A 147 -30.17 -18.42 14.01
C GLY A 147 -29.16 -17.32 14.36
N PRO A 148 -29.64 -16.13 14.74
CA PRO A 148 -28.79 -14.94 14.87
C PRO A 148 -27.68 -15.13 15.93
N ILE A 149 -26.50 -14.60 15.63
CA ILE A 149 -25.38 -14.56 16.59
C ILE A 149 -25.72 -13.51 17.67
N PRO A 150 -25.90 -13.89 18.94
CA PRO A 150 -26.22 -12.93 20.00
C PRO A 150 -25.07 -11.96 20.26
N GLU A 151 -25.39 -10.81 20.85
CA GLU A 151 -24.39 -9.80 21.16
C GLU A 151 -23.32 -10.34 22.12
N GLY A 152 -22.06 -9.97 21.87
CA GLY A 152 -20.92 -10.42 22.70
C GLY A 152 -20.33 -11.77 22.31
N LEU A 153 -21.03 -12.56 21.49
CA LEU A 153 -20.59 -13.88 21.04
C LEU A 153 -19.98 -13.82 19.63
N ILE A 154 -19.13 -14.80 19.34
CA ILE A 154 -18.46 -14.97 18.04
C ILE A 154 -18.56 -16.42 17.58
N VAL A 155 -18.54 -16.63 16.28
CA VAL A 155 -18.43 -17.98 15.69
C VAL A 155 -16.95 -18.32 15.56
N ALA A 156 -16.54 -19.45 16.13
CA ALA A 156 -15.17 -19.96 16.07
C ALA A 156 -15.13 -21.34 15.42
N PHE A 157 -13.94 -21.74 14.97
CA PHE A 157 -13.65 -23.05 14.40
C PHE A 157 -13.07 -23.95 15.49
N LYS A 158 -13.70 -25.08 15.79
CA LYS A 158 -13.28 -26.02 16.84
C LYS A 158 -11.87 -26.56 16.57
N ASN A 159 -11.60 -26.94 15.32
CA ASN A 159 -10.29 -27.46 14.90
C ASN A 159 -9.22 -26.38 14.61
N GLY A 160 -9.58 -25.09 14.69
CA GLY A 160 -8.68 -23.99 14.38
C GLY A 160 -8.36 -23.79 12.89
N ASP A 161 -8.93 -24.59 11.97
CA ASP A 161 -8.78 -24.46 10.53
C ASP A 161 -9.94 -23.65 9.94
N GLN A 162 -9.63 -22.47 9.41
CA GLN A 162 -10.61 -21.53 8.85
C GLN A 162 -11.16 -21.97 7.48
N SER A 163 -10.54 -22.97 6.84
CA SER A 163 -10.98 -23.53 5.57
C SER A 163 -12.06 -24.61 5.74
N ASP A 164 -12.12 -25.25 6.90
CA ASP A 164 -13.12 -26.26 7.24
C ASP A 164 -14.42 -25.60 7.77
N ILE A 165 -15.30 -25.22 6.84
CA ILE A 165 -16.55 -24.50 7.13
C ILE A 165 -17.73 -25.47 7.29
N ARG A 166 -17.51 -26.67 7.83
CA ARG A 166 -18.62 -27.57 8.19
C ARG A 166 -19.32 -27.06 9.45
N ILE A 167 -20.65 -27.12 9.49
CA ILE A 167 -21.44 -26.64 10.64
C ILE A 167 -21.01 -27.32 11.96
N ASP A 168 -20.65 -28.60 11.91
CA ASP A 168 -20.18 -29.37 13.07
C ASP A 168 -18.84 -28.86 13.62
N ASN A 169 -18.02 -28.23 12.78
CA ASN A 169 -16.75 -27.60 13.17
C ASN A 169 -16.93 -26.16 13.68
N LEU A 170 -18.13 -25.59 13.56
CA LEU A 170 -18.42 -24.26 14.07
C LEU A 170 -18.99 -24.33 15.49
N GLU A 171 -18.67 -23.33 16.29
CA GLU A 171 -19.22 -23.16 17.63
C GLU A 171 -19.39 -21.68 17.95
N LEU A 172 -20.32 -21.40 18.86
CA LEU A 172 -20.53 -20.07 19.40
C LEU A 172 -19.74 -19.95 20.71
N ILE A 173 -18.82 -18.99 20.78
CA ILE A 173 -18.03 -18.74 21.99
C ILE A 173 -18.06 -17.26 22.35
N THR A 174 -17.84 -16.97 23.62
CA THR A 174 -17.64 -15.60 24.10
C THR A 174 -16.28 -15.08 23.65
N ARG A 175 -16.14 -13.75 23.58
CA ARG A 175 -14.83 -13.14 23.36
C ARG A 175 -13.80 -13.50 24.44
N GLN A 176 -14.25 -13.71 25.68
CA GLN A 176 -13.39 -14.12 26.79
C GLN A 176 -12.81 -15.52 26.56
N GLU A 177 -13.64 -16.49 26.20
CA GLU A 177 -13.18 -17.85 25.85
C GLU A 177 -12.22 -17.84 24.68
N ASN A 178 -12.49 -17.04 23.64
CA ASN A 178 -11.59 -16.90 22.51
C ASN A 178 -10.20 -16.36 22.90
N VAL A 179 -10.15 -15.40 23.82
CA VAL A 179 -8.88 -14.90 24.37
C VAL A 179 -8.17 -15.99 25.16
N LEU A 180 -8.89 -16.72 26.03
CA LEU A 180 -8.31 -17.80 26.82
C LEU A 180 -7.71 -18.90 25.94
N ARG A 181 -8.37 -19.27 24.83
CA ARG A 181 -7.84 -20.25 23.86
C ARG A 181 -6.55 -19.80 23.17
N ASN A 182 -6.41 -18.51 22.91
CA ASN A 182 -5.25 -17.95 22.22
C ASN A 182 -4.18 -17.37 23.16
N ASN A 183 -4.35 -17.54 24.48
CA ASN A 183 -3.44 -16.94 25.44
C ASN A 183 -2.13 -17.73 25.57
N ILE A 184 -1.02 -17.10 25.19
CA ILE A 184 0.33 -17.68 25.31
C ILE A 184 0.67 -18.04 26.76
N HIS A 185 0.08 -17.36 27.75
CA HIS A 185 0.33 -17.60 29.16
C HIS A 185 -0.10 -18.99 29.64
N ASN A 186 -0.96 -19.69 28.89
CA ASN A 186 -1.43 -21.03 29.24
C ASN A 186 -0.41 -22.14 28.91
N TYR A 187 0.64 -21.85 28.14
CA TYR A 187 1.67 -22.84 27.78
C TYR A 187 2.75 -22.99 28.87
N PRO A 188 3.39 -24.18 28.98
CA PRO A 188 4.58 -24.37 29.82
C PRO A 188 5.70 -23.39 29.45
N LYS A 189 6.58 -23.10 30.42
CA LYS A 189 7.68 -22.12 30.24
C LYS A 189 8.56 -22.45 29.03
N ASP A 190 9.00 -23.69 28.92
CA ASP A 190 9.90 -24.14 27.85
C ASP A 190 9.26 -23.96 26.46
N LEU A 191 7.95 -24.22 26.35
CA LEU A 191 7.21 -24.04 25.11
C LEU A 191 7.08 -22.56 24.74
N LYS A 192 6.85 -21.68 25.73
CA LYS A 192 6.83 -20.22 25.50
C LYS A 192 8.17 -19.72 24.97
N GLU A 193 9.27 -20.16 25.59
CA GLU A 193 10.63 -19.80 25.17
C GLU A 193 10.92 -20.26 23.75
N ALA A 194 10.56 -21.50 23.41
CA ALA A 194 10.69 -22.04 22.07
C ALA A 194 9.88 -21.24 21.02
N ILE A 195 8.62 -20.90 21.33
CA ILE A 195 7.76 -20.07 20.45
C ILE A 195 8.39 -18.69 20.21
N ILE A 196 8.89 -18.04 21.26
CA ILE A 196 9.54 -16.72 21.16
C ILE A 196 10.81 -16.80 20.32
N ALA A 197 11.67 -17.79 20.57
CA ALA A 197 12.90 -18.00 19.81
C ALA A 197 12.61 -18.23 18.32
N LEU A 198 11.62 -19.07 18.02
CA LEU A 198 11.19 -19.37 16.65
C LEU A 198 10.60 -18.15 15.94
N ASN A 199 9.83 -17.32 16.64
CA ASN A 199 9.31 -16.06 16.09
C ASN A 199 10.43 -15.05 15.79
N LYS A 200 11.44 -14.95 16.67
CA LYS A 200 12.64 -14.13 16.41
C LYS A 200 13.37 -14.62 15.16
N LEU A 201 13.63 -15.93 15.07
CA LEU A 201 14.29 -16.55 13.92
C LEU A 201 13.53 -16.28 12.61
N LYS A 202 12.21 -16.49 12.58
CA LYS A 202 11.37 -16.21 11.40
C LYS A 202 11.45 -14.75 10.96
N LYS A 203 11.48 -13.82 11.93
CA LYS A 203 11.62 -12.39 11.65
C LYS A 203 12.99 -12.08 11.03
N THR A 204 14.07 -12.60 11.61
CA THR A 204 15.43 -12.48 11.08
C THR A 204 15.51 -13.02 9.65
N ILE A 205 15.03 -14.24 9.39
CA ILE A 205 15.01 -14.83 8.04
C ILE A 205 14.28 -13.92 7.05
N LYS A 206 13.13 -13.35 7.42
CA LYS A 206 12.36 -12.44 6.56
C LYS A 206 13.09 -11.12 6.28
N ASP A 207 13.88 -10.63 7.22
CA ASP A 207 14.62 -9.37 7.07
C ASP A 207 15.85 -9.56 6.16
N TYR A 208 16.53 -10.71 6.23
CA TYR A 208 17.67 -11.04 5.37
C TYR A 208 17.28 -11.65 4.01
N GLY A 209 16.14 -12.35 3.91
CA GLY A 209 15.66 -12.97 2.67
C GLY A 209 14.91 -12.01 1.72
N LYS A 210 15.13 -10.70 1.86
CA LYS A 210 14.56 -9.65 1.01
C LYS A 210 15.57 -9.04 0.02
N GLU A 211 16.79 -9.58 -0.03
CA GLU A 211 17.72 -9.38 -1.15
C GLU A 211 17.23 -10.13 -2.39
#